data_AF-A0A814AVK4-F1
#
_entry.id   AF-A0A814AVK4-F1
#
_cell.length_a   1.000
_cell.length_b   1.000
_cell.length_c   1.000
_cell.angle_alpha   90.00
_cell.angle_beta   90.00
_cell.angle_gamma   90.00
#
_symmetry.space_group_name_H-M   'P 1'
#
loop_
_entity.id
_entity.type
_entity.pdbx_description
1 polymer ?
#
loop_
_entity_poly.entity_id
_entity_poly.type
_entity_poly.pdbx_seq_one_letter_code
_entity_poly.pdbx_strand_id
1 'polypeptide(L)'
;MGNQQANVAAYNTWDLNAYSQMTGLSPAQIQQLEIAFNQRTAATGGRMTINEFKTVYASIAGLTWNFNADAERIFLMFDTDGNGVLTFNEFLMAYLMLQRGANPVQRWEYLVNYYPVSRPGYLSAVEAEMLYNNMQRFYGFPAQQTYYTTAWSQLGGATSGYVPAQQFVQALVPLIPQNYIW
;
A
#
# COMPACT_ATOMS: atom_id res chain seq x y z
N MET A 1 -20.93 -7.41 13.89
CA MET A 1 -20.93 -5.98 14.29
C MET A 1 -19.49 -5.60 14.58
N GLY A 2 -18.96 -4.63 13.84
CA GLY A 2 -17.58 -4.14 13.98
C GLY A 2 -16.62 -4.64 12.90
N ASN A 3 -16.81 -4.22 11.64
CA ASN A 3 -15.71 -4.20 10.68
C ASN A 3 -14.69 -3.18 11.22
N GLN A 4 -13.66 -3.66 11.92
CA GLN A 4 -12.54 -2.84 12.34
C GLN A 4 -11.69 -2.57 11.10
N GLN A 5 -12.10 -1.59 10.29
CA GLN A 5 -11.22 -0.97 9.33
C GLN A 5 -10.09 -0.31 10.12
N ALA A 6 -8.89 -0.86 10.03
CA ALA A 6 -7.70 -0.15 10.45
C ALA A 6 -7.55 1.04 9.50
N ASN A 7 -7.93 2.24 9.97
CA ASN A 7 -7.79 3.48 9.22
C ASN A 7 -6.31 3.75 9.00
N VAL A 8 -5.75 3.24 7.90
CA VAL A 8 -4.38 3.53 7.46
C VAL A 8 -4.14 5.04 7.53
N ALA A 9 -2.93 5.46 7.94
CA ALA A 9 -2.63 6.86 8.22
C ALA A 9 -3.00 7.77 7.03
N ALA A 10 -3.61 8.92 7.32
CA ALA A 10 -4.08 9.86 6.29
C ALA A 10 -2.91 10.39 5.44
N TYR A 11 -3.16 10.65 4.15
CA TYR A 11 -2.10 11.01 3.20
C TYR A 11 -1.27 12.24 3.63
N ASN A 12 -1.88 13.17 4.38
CA ASN A 12 -1.22 14.38 4.85
C ASN A 12 -0.12 14.12 5.90
N THR A 13 -0.04 12.91 6.45
CA THR A 13 1.06 12.47 7.32
C THR A 13 2.22 11.89 6.52
N TRP A 14 2.13 11.82 5.20
CA TRP A 14 3.16 11.24 4.36
C TRP A 14 4.35 12.17 4.18
N ASP A 15 5.54 11.60 4.18
CA ASP A 15 6.73 12.30 3.68
C ASP A 15 6.63 12.38 2.16
N LEU A 16 6.04 13.48 1.67
CA LEU A 16 5.85 13.73 0.25
C LEU A 16 7.17 13.91 -0.48
N ASN A 17 8.25 14.37 0.18
CA ASN A 17 9.54 14.53 -0.48
C ASN A 17 10.16 13.17 -0.80
N ALA A 18 10.14 12.24 0.17
CA ALA A 18 10.57 10.87 -0.07
C ALA A 18 9.69 10.18 -1.13
N TYR A 19 8.38 10.38 -1.07
CA TYR A 19 7.46 9.88 -2.10
C TYR A 19 7.80 10.44 -3.50
N SER A 20 8.09 11.74 -3.60
CA SER A 20 8.49 12.38 -4.85
C SER A 20 9.75 11.77 -5.44
N GLN A 21 10.73 11.40 -4.62
CA GLN A 21 11.96 10.76 -5.10
C GLN A 21 11.72 9.39 -5.71
N MET A 22 10.78 8.61 -5.16
CA MET A 22 10.47 7.27 -5.68
C MET A 22 9.52 7.29 -6.88
N THR A 23 8.67 8.31 -6.97
CA THR A 23 7.57 8.31 -7.94
C THR A 23 7.68 9.37 -9.03
N GLY A 24 8.60 10.33 -8.89
CA GLY A 24 8.76 11.47 -9.79
C GLY A 24 7.67 12.55 -9.68
N LEU A 25 6.62 12.33 -8.88
CA LEU A 25 5.57 13.34 -8.66
C LEU A 25 6.05 14.35 -7.61
N SER A 26 6.12 15.64 -7.98
CA SER A 26 6.35 16.71 -7.00
C SER A 26 5.21 16.80 -5.98
N PRO A 27 5.46 17.38 -4.77
CA PRO A 27 4.40 17.57 -3.78
C PRO A 27 3.19 18.35 -4.32
N ALA A 28 3.43 19.34 -5.19
CA ALA A 28 2.37 20.10 -5.85
C ALA A 28 1.52 19.23 -6.79
N GLN A 29 2.14 18.30 -7.53
CA GLN A 29 1.40 17.35 -8.38
C GLN A 29 0.58 16.37 -7.53
N ILE A 30 1.08 15.95 -6.37
CA ILE A 30 0.33 15.08 -5.44
C ILE A 30 -0.89 15.82 -4.88
N GLN A 31 -0.76 17.10 -4.53
CA GLN A 31 -1.89 17.93 -4.12
C GLN A 31 -2.92 18.11 -5.25
N GLN A 32 -2.47 18.37 -6.48
CA GLN A 32 -3.37 18.44 -7.64
C GLN A 32 -4.10 17.10 -7.89
N LEU A 33 -3.39 15.98 -7.68
CA LEU A 33 -3.95 14.65 -7.79
C LEU A 33 -5.01 14.40 -6.73
N GLU A 34 -4.82 14.88 -5.49
CA GLU A 34 -5.84 14.85 -4.44
C GLU A 34 -7.08 15.65 -4.82
N ILE A 35 -6.91 16.89 -5.31
CA ILE A 35 -8.02 17.74 -5.75
C ILE A 35 -8.82 17.03 -6.86
N ALA A 36 -8.12 16.47 -7.85
CA ALA A 36 -8.74 15.73 -8.94
C ALA A 36 -9.44 14.45 -8.44
N PHE A 37 -8.85 13.74 -7.48
CA PHE A 37 -9.42 12.58 -6.83
C PHE A 37 -10.72 12.94 -6.11
N ASN A 38 -10.69 13.99 -5.27
CA ASN A 38 -11.85 14.45 -4.50
C ASN A 38 -12.99 14.93 -5.41
N GLN A 39 -12.67 15.61 -6.52
CA GLN A 39 -13.68 16.01 -7.50
C GLN A 39 -14.37 14.82 -8.15
N ARG A 40 -13.60 13.77 -8.50
CA ARG A 40 -14.15 12.58 -9.16
C ARG A 40 -14.93 11.69 -8.20
N THR A 41 -14.49 11.60 -6.95
CA THR A 41 -15.11 10.77 -5.91
C THR A 41 -16.15 11.51 -5.07
N ALA A 42 -16.50 12.75 -5.43
CA ALA A 42 -17.50 13.54 -4.70
C ALA A 42 -18.86 12.83 -4.64
N ALA A 43 -19.27 12.17 -5.74
CA ALA A 43 -20.53 11.43 -5.83
C ALA A 43 -20.55 10.14 -4.98
N THR A 44 -19.37 9.62 -4.64
CA THR A 44 -19.17 8.37 -3.90
C THR A 44 -18.68 8.61 -2.47
N GLY A 45 -18.60 9.87 -2.03
CA GLY A 45 -18.19 10.25 -0.68
C GLY A 45 -16.68 10.09 -0.42
N GLY A 46 -15.84 10.39 -1.41
CA GLY A 46 -14.37 10.31 -1.28
C GLY A 46 -13.80 8.91 -1.55
N ARG A 47 -14.57 8.05 -2.23
CA ARG A 47 -14.26 6.64 -2.48
C ARG A 47 -14.21 6.33 -3.96
N MET A 48 -13.04 5.98 -4.47
CA MET A 48 -12.83 5.75 -5.88
C MET A 48 -13.28 4.35 -6.27
N THR A 49 -14.28 4.29 -7.15
CA THR A 49 -14.66 3.06 -7.84
C THR A 49 -13.62 2.68 -8.89
N ILE A 50 -13.69 1.45 -9.34
CA ILE A 50 -12.78 0.96 -10.37
C ILE A 50 -12.88 1.73 -11.70
N ASN A 51 -14.08 2.18 -12.09
CA ASN A 51 -14.28 2.94 -13.31
C ASN A 51 -13.61 4.32 -13.23
N GLU A 52 -13.67 4.94 -12.05
CA GLU A 52 -12.99 6.20 -11.77
C GLU A 52 -11.48 6.02 -11.73
N PHE A 53 -10.99 4.91 -11.17
CA PHE A 53 -9.57 4.55 -11.16
C PHE A 53 -9.00 4.42 -12.57
N LYS A 54 -9.68 3.68 -13.46
CA LYS A 54 -9.30 3.56 -14.88
C LYS A 54 -9.17 4.94 -15.55
N THR A 55 -10.08 5.85 -15.22
CA THR A 55 -10.12 7.21 -15.79
C THR A 55 -9.02 8.12 -15.24
N VAL A 56 -8.79 8.11 -13.93
CA VAL A 56 -7.75 8.94 -13.28
C VAL A 56 -6.38 8.52 -13.77
N TYR A 57 -6.12 7.22 -13.80
CA TYR A 57 -4.80 6.73 -14.19
C TYR A 57 -4.49 7.01 -15.67
N ALA A 58 -5.49 6.92 -16.56
CA ALA A 58 -5.36 7.34 -17.97
C ALA A 58 -5.07 8.84 -18.13
N SER A 59 -5.42 9.67 -17.14
CA SER A 59 -5.18 11.12 -17.18
C SER A 59 -3.81 11.54 -16.65
N ILE A 60 -3.07 10.64 -15.99
CA ILE A 60 -1.72 10.94 -15.49
C ILE A 60 -0.72 10.77 -16.65
N ALA A 61 -0.21 11.90 -17.14
CA ALA A 61 0.78 11.91 -18.22
C ALA A 61 2.04 11.13 -17.82
N GLY A 62 2.48 10.21 -18.69
CA GLY A 62 3.66 9.35 -18.47
C GLY A 62 3.34 7.96 -17.93
N LEU A 63 2.09 7.67 -17.56
CA LEU A 63 1.66 6.31 -17.20
C LEU A 63 0.97 5.62 -18.38
N THR A 64 1.67 4.69 -19.04
CA THR A 64 1.11 3.83 -20.08
C THR A 64 0.94 2.41 -19.55
N TRP A 65 -0.23 2.11 -18.99
CA TRP A 65 -0.61 0.75 -18.61
C TRP A 65 -1.72 0.24 -19.53
N ASN A 66 -1.65 -1.04 -19.93
CA ASN A 66 -2.72 -1.68 -20.67
C ASN A 66 -3.81 -2.15 -19.70
N PHE A 67 -4.83 -1.31 -19.54
CA PHE A 67 -5.85 -1.41 -18.50
C PHE A 67 -6.76 -2.66 -18.54
N ASN A 68 -6.79 -3.42 -19.63
CA ASN A 68 -7.88 -4.37 -19.85
C ASN A 68 -7.76 -5.72 -19.10
N ALA A 69 -6.59 -6.09 -18.58
CA ALA A 69 -6.44 -7.31 -17.78
C ALA A 69 -5.95 -7.05 -16.34
N ASP A 70 -5.09 -6.04 -16.16
CA ASP A 70 -4.42 -5.84 -14.86
C ASP A 70 -5.12 -4.82 -13.97
N ALA A 71 -5.94 -3.92 -14.50
CA ALA A 71 -6.50 -2.83 -13.70
C ALA A 71 -7.49 -3.29 -12.62
N GLU A 72 -8.30 -4.31 -12.91
CA GLU A 72 -9.18 -4.94 -11.93
C GLU A 72 -8.39 -5.64 -10.84
N ARG A 73 -7.33 -6.34 -11.23
CA ARG A 73 -6.45 -7.01 -10.29
C ARG A 73 -5.71 -6.02 -9.40
N ILE A 74 -5.13 -4.97 -9.99
CA ILE A 74 -4.45 -3.86 -9.30
C ILE A 74 -5.43 -3.18 -8.34
N PHE A 75 -6.64 -2.83 -8.81
CA PHE A 75 -7.66 -2.21 -7.97
C PHE A 75 -8.00 -3.08 -6.75
N LEU A 76 -8.29 -4.37 -6.96
CA LEU A 76 -8.59 -5.32 -5.88
C LEU A 76 -7.41 -5.61 -4.95
N MET A 77 -6.17 -5.43 -5.42
CA MET A 77 -4.97 -5.58 -4.58
C MET A 77 -4.82 -4.42 -3.59
N PHE A 78 -5.27 -3.21 -3.98
CA PHE A 78 -5.11 -1.99 -3.18
C PHE A 78 -6.36 -1.60 -2.40
N ASP A 79 -7.49 -2.23 -2.68
CA ASP A 79 -8.69 -2.23 -1.85
C ASP A 79 -8.40 -3.05 -0.58
N THR A 80 -7.72 -2.42 0.38
CA THR A 80 -7.10 -3.10 1.52
C THR A 80 -8.14 -3.63 2.49
N ASP A 81 -9.31 -2.99 2.53
CA ASP A 81 -10.45 -3.41 3.35
C ASP A 81 -11.52 -4.19 2.56
N GLY A 82 -11.32 -4.39 1.26
CA GLY A 82 -12.18 -5.19 0.39
C GLY A 82 -13.57 -4.59 0.21
N ASN A 83 -13.71 -3.28 0.37
CA ASN A 83 -14.99 -2.58 0.31
C ASN A 83 -15.43 -2.24 -1.13
N GLY A 84 -14.59 -2.57 -2.13
CA GLY A 84 -14.80 -2.33 -3.55
C GLY A 84 -14.45 -0.91 -4.01
N VAL A 85 -13.81 -0.09 -3.17
CA VAL A 85 -13.46 1.32 -3.42
C VAL A 85 -12.14 1.73 -2.79
N LEU A 86 -11.34 2.52 -3.49
CA LEU A 86 -10.08 3.04 -2.97
C LEU A 86 -10.28 4.38 -2.30
N THR A 87 -9.68 4.57 -1.14
CA THR A 87 -9.40 5.89 -0.57
C THR A 87 -8.21 6.55 -1.30
N PHE A 88 -8.04 7.86 -1.14
CA PHE A 88 -6.87 8.54 -1.72
C PHE A 88 -5.54 7.97 -1.19
N ASN A 89 -5.54 7.51 0.06
CA ASN A 89 -4.38 6.90 0.68
C ASN A 89 -4.01 5.57 -0.01
N GLU A 90 -4.98 4.69 -0.20
CA GLU A 90 -4.80 3.43 -0.92
C GLU A 90 -4.39 3.65 -2.37
N PHE A 91 -4.93 4.70 -3.00
CA PHE A 91 -4.50 5.12 -4.34
C PHE A 91 -3.02 5.54 -4.38
N LEU A 92 -2.50 6.29 -3.40
CA LEU A 92 -1.07 6.62 -3.35
C LEU A 92 -0.20 5.39 -3.07
N MET A 93 -0.67 4.48 -2.20
CA MET A 93 0.02 3.20 -1.99
C MET A 93 0.10 2.40 -3.28
N ALA A 94 -1.00 2.33 -4.01
CA ALA A 94 -1.09 1.69 -5.32
C ALA A 94 -0.08 2.28 -6.30
N TYR A 95 -0.10 3.60 -6.43
CA TYR A 95 0.77 4.31 -7.35
C TYR A 95 2.24 4.07 -7.03
N LEU A 96 2.65 4.14 -5.76
CA LEU A 96 4.03 3.84 -5.35
C LEU A 96 4.44 2.41 -5.66
N MET A 97 3.57 1.43 -5.37
CA MET A 97 3.85 0.02 -5.64
C MET A 97 4.05 -0.27 -7.13
N LEU A 98 3.43 0.50 -8.01
CA LEU A 98 3.59 0.37 -9.47
C LEU A 98 4.87 1.02 -10.01
N GLN A 99 5.62 1.77 -9.19
CA GLN A 99 6.85 2.44 -9.62
C GLN A 99 8.02 1.47 -9.75
N ARG A 100 8.21 0.93 -10.95
CA ARG A 100 9.32 0.01 -11.27
C ARG A 100 10.70 0.66 -11.22
N GLY A 101 10.77 1.99 -11.22
CA GLY A 101 12.03 2.72 -11.06
C GLY A 101 12.57 2.71 -9.63
N ALA A 102 11.73 2.44 -8.64
CA ALA A 102 12.10 2.38 -7.23
C ALA A 102 12.41 0.94 -6.79
N ASN A 103 13.42 0.76 -5.94
CA ASN A 103 13.74 -0.53 -5.38
C ASN A 103 12.50 -1.10 -4.65
N PRO A 104 12.12 -2.37 -4.89
CA PRO A 104 10.95 -2.96 -4.24
C PRO A 104 10.98 -2.90 -2.71
N VAL A 105 12.14 -3.15 -2.10
CA VAL A 105 12.31 -3.09 -0.65
C VAL A 105 12.13 -1.67 -0.13
N GLN A 106 12.68 -0.67 -0.83
CA GLN A 106 12.48 0.74 -0.47
C GLN A 106 10.99 1.15 -0.52
N ARG A 107 10.23 0.62 -1.49
CA ARG A 107 8.77 0.83 -1.53
C ARG A 107 8.10 0.29 -0.27
N TRP A 108 8.48 -0.90 0.18
CA TRP A 108 7.91 -1.50 1.40
C TRP A 108 8.33 -0.77 2.67
N GLU A 109 9.61 -0.42 2.79
CA GLU A 109 10.16 0.35 3.91
C GLU A 109 9.48 1.72 4.01
N TYR A 110 9.14 2.34 2.88
CA TYR A 110 8.34 3.56 2.91
C TYR A 110 6.91 3.30 3.38
N LEU A 111 6.22 2.34 2.74
CA LEU A 111 4.80 2.08 2.99
C LEU A 111 4.51 1.60 4.40
N VAL A 112 5.41 0.82 4.99
CA VAL A 112 5.22 0.26 6.34
C VAL A 112 5.14 1.34 7.42
N ASN A 113 5.54 2.58 7.15
CA ASN A 113 5.36 3.70 8.09
C ASN A 113 3.89 4.13 8.26
N TYR A 114 3.01 3.77 7.32
CA TYR A 114 1.62 4.22 7.31
C TYR A 114 0.61 3.16 7.75
N TYR A 115 1.08 1.92 7.95
CA TYR A 115 0.30 0.82 8.54
C TYR A 115 0.16 0.90 10.07
N PRO A 116 1.15 1.40 10.85
CA PRO A 116 1.04 1.60 12.29
C PRO A 116 0.06 2.72 12.67
N VAL A 117 -1.23 2.38 12.76
CA VAL A 117 -2.31 3.28 13.19
C VAL A 117 -2.45 3.23 14.70
N SER A 118 -2.34 2.02 15.25
CA SER A 118 -2.49 1.74 16.68
C SER A 118 -1.34 2.31 17.51
N ARG A 119 -0.11 2.22 16.98
CA ARG A 119 1.11 2.67 17.65
C ARG A 119 2.17 3.08 16.62
N PRO A 120 2.39 4.39 16.39
CA PRO A 120 3.39 4.84 15.43
C PRO A 120 4.76 4.16 15.62
N GLY A 121 5.34 3.69 14.51
CA GLY A 121 6.61 2.95 14.48
C GLY A 121 6.54 1.47 14.86
N TYR A 122 5.40 0.96 15.34
CA TYR A 122 5.22 -0.44 15.72
C TYR A 122 3.95 -1.03 15.11
N LEU A 123 4.08 -2.19 14.46
CA LEU A 123 2.93 -2.92 13.93
C LEU A 123 2.36 -3.84 15.03
N SER A 124 1.05 -3.78 15.23
CA SER A 124 0.29 -4.88 15.83
C SER A 124 0.21 -6.08 14.88
N ALA A 125 -0.23 -7.23 15.38
CA ALA A 125 -0.40 -8.43 14.56
C ALA A 125 -1.35 -8.20 13.37
N VAL A 126 -2.44 -7.46 13.59
CA VAL A 126 -3.43 -7.15 12.55
C VAL A 126 -2.83 -6.26 11.45
N GLU A 127 -2.07 -5.23 11.84
CA GLU A 127 -1.43 -4.31 10.87
C GLU A 127 -0.32 -5.00 10.07
N ALA A 128 0.48 -5.86 10.73
CA ALA A 128 1.51 -6.63 10.07
C ALA A 128 0.93 -7.67 9.09
N GLU A 129 -0.15 -8.35 9.48
CA GLU A 129 -0.86 -9.31 8.64
C GLU A 129 -1.51 -8.61 7.42
N MET A 130 -2.08 -7.42 7.62
CA MET A 130 -2.62 -6.60 6.54
C MET A 130 -1.53 -6.22 5.53
N LEU A 131 -0.38 -5.72 5.99
CA LEU A 131 0.76 -5.43 5.13
C LEU A 131 1.20 -6.68 4.35
N TYR A 132 1.40 -7.80 5.03
CA TYR A 132 1.81 -9.06 4.40
C TYR A 132 0.84 -9.51 3.31
N ASN A 133 -0.47 -9.52 3.62
CA ASN A 133 -1.50 -9.96 2.69
C ASN A 133 -1.59 -9.07 1.46
N ASN A 134 -1.48 -7.75 1.64
CA ASN A 134 -1.50 -6.80 0.52
C ASN A 134 -0.32 -7.03 -0.42
N MET A 135 0.87 -7.23 0.15
CA MET A 135 2.06 -7.50 -0.64
C MET A 135 2.03 -8.87 -1.32
N GLN A 136 1.51 -9.88 -0.64
CA GLN A 136 1.31 -11.22 -1.20
C GLN A 136 0.39 -11.19 -2.41
N ARG A 137 -0.72 -10.47 -2.32
CA ARG A 137 -1.65 -10.28 -3.43
C ARG A 137 -1.00 -9.54 -4.59
N PHE A 138 -0.26 -8.47 -4.31
CA PHE A 138 0.39 -7.63 -5.33
C PHE A 138 1.46 -8.39 -6.13
N TYR A 139 2.43 -8.98 -5.44
CA TYR A 139 3.53 -9.70 -6.10
C TYR A 139 3.15 -11.12 -6.53
N GLY A 140 2.04 -11.65 -6.01
CA GLY A 140 1.57 -13.00 -6.31
C GLY A 140 2.53 -14.09 -5.83
N PHE A 141 3.31 -13.83 -4.77
CA PHE A 141 4.18 -14.85 -4.20
C PHE A 141 3.35 -15.92 -3.44
N PRO A 142 3.87 -17.15 -3.31
CA PRO A 142 3.15 -18.23 -2.63
C PRO A 142 2.78 -17.82 -1.20
N ALA A 143 1.50 -17.92 -0.85
CA ALA A 143 1.04 -17.72 0.53
C ALA A 143 1.65 -18.83 1.40
N GLN A 144 2.71 -18.49 2.13
CA GLN A 144 3.32 -19.36 3.12
C GLN A 144 3.25 -18.65 4.47
N GLN A 145 2.44 -19.21 5.37
CA GLN A 145 2.26 -18.65 6.70
C GLN A 145 3.60 -18.57 7.47
N THR A 146 4.56 -19.43 7.12
CA THR A 146 5.93 -19.42 7.64
C THR A 146 6.68 -18.12 7.36
N TYR A 147 6.43 -17.42 6.25
CA TYR A 147 7.08 -16.13 5.98
C TYR A 147 6.70 -15.10 7.04
N TYR A 148 5.40 -14.95 7.28
CA TYR A 148 4.86 -14.05 8.29
C TYR A 148 5.28 -14.49 9.69
N THR A 149 5.02 -15.74 10.08
CA THR A 149 5.24 -16.18 11.46
C THR A 149 6.72 -16.19 11.86
N THR A 150 7.63 -16.45 10.92
CA THR A 150 9.08 -16.37 11.16
C THR A 150 9.50 -14.92 11.41
N ALA A 151 9.16 -13.99 10.51
CA ALA A 151 9.49 -12.57 10.68
C ALA A 151 8.86 -11.99 11.96
N TRP A 152 7.59 -12.32 12.22
CA TRP A 152 6.85 -11.87 13.40
C TRP A 152 7.48 -12.38 14.71
N SER A 153 7.81 -13.67 14.77
CA SER A 153 8.36 -14.28 16.00
C SER A 153 9.81 -13.88 16.24
N GLN A 154 10.60 -13.70 15.18
CA GLN A 154 12.00 -13.25 15.27
C GLN A 154 12.12 -11.89 15.96
N LEU A 155 11.14 -11.01 15.79
CA LEU A 155 11.08 -9.69 16.41
C LEU A 155 10.37 -9.68 17.77
N GLY A 156 10.03 -10.87 18.30
CA GLY A 156 9.35 -11.02 19.59
C GLY A 156 7.85 -10.75 19.56
N GLY A 157 7.24 -10.58 18.39
CA GLY A 157 5.82 -10.24 18.23
C GLY A 157 4.87 -11.25 18.87
N ALA A 158 5.26 -12.53 18.93
CA ALA A 158 4.49 -13.59 19.60
C ALA A 158 4.34 -13.36 21.11
N THR A 159 5.27 -12.65 21.73
CA THR A 159 5.28 -12.34 23.17
C THR A 159 4.82 -10.92 23.45
N SER A 160 5.27 -9.95 22.65
CA SER A 160 5.00 -8.53 22.85
C SER A 160 3.67 -8.06 22.26
N GLY A 161 3.12 -8.77 21.28
CA GLY A 161 1.98 -8.34 20.46
C GLY A 161 2.30 -7.22 19.45
N TYR A 162 3.52 -6.69 19.46
CA TYR A 162 3.97 -5.58 18.61
C TYR A 162 5.41 -5.76 18.13
N VAL A 163 5.69 -5.36 16.88
CA VAL A 163 7.04 -5.40 16.30
C VAL A 163 7.42 -4.06 15.68
N PRO A 164 8.70 -3.66 15.66
CA PRO A 164 9.11 -2.45 14.97
C PRO A 164 8.81 -2.54 13.47
N ALA A 165 8.11 -1.53 12.95
CA ALA A 165 7.53 -1.54 11.60
C ALA A 165 8.58 -1.76 10.50
N GLN A 166 9.69 -1.01 10.55
CA GLN A 166 10.80 -1.13 9.61
C GLN A 166 11.50 -2.50 9.69
N GLN A 167 11.74 -2.98 10.90
CA GLN A 167 12.43 -4.27 11.10
C GLN A 167 11.57 -5.44 10.60
N PHE A 168 10.24 -5.31 10.66
CA PHE A 168 9.34 -6.32 10.12
C PHE A 168 9.51 -6.50 8.62
N VAL A 169 9.60 -5.42 7.84
CA VAL A 169 9.89 -5.50 6.39
C VAL A 169 11.26 -6.14 6.15
N GLN A 170 12.28 -5.71 6.89
CA GLN A 170 13.64 -6.23 6.75
C GLN A 170 13.76 -7.72 7.10
N ALA A 171 12.96 -8.21 8.05
CA ALA A 171 12.89 -9.63 8.40
C ALA A 171 12.03 -10.44 7.41
N LEU A 172 10.96 -9.86 6.87
CA LEU A 172 10.00 -10.53 6.00
C LEU A 172 10.50 -10.68 4.56
N VAL A 173 11.04 -9.62 3.97
CA VAL A 173 11.43 -9.59 2.54
C VAL A 173 12.41 -10.72 2.18
N PRO A 174 13.46 -11.04 2.96
CA PRO A 174 14.39 -12.12 2.64
C PRO A 174 13.76 -13.52 2.64
N LEU A 175 12.62 -13.71 3.32
CA LEU A 175 11.92 -15.00 3.39
C LEU A 175 11.11 -15.29 2.12
N ILE A 176 10.77 -14.24 1.36
CA ILE A 176 10.00 -14.35 0.12
C ILE A 176 10.97 -14.67 -1.04
N PRO A 177 10.62 -15.58 -1.97
CA PRO A 177 11.46 -15.84 -3.13
C PRO A 177 11.61 -14.57 -3.98
N GLN A 178 12.86 -14.12 -4.18
CA GLN A 178 13.15 -12.81 -4.75
C GLN A 178 12.72 -12.65 -6.22
N ASN A 179 12.46 -13.76 -6.93
CA ASN A 179 11.94 -13.73 -8.30
C ASN A 179 10.50 -13.16 -8.40
N TYR A 180 9.77 -13.03 -7.27
CA TYR A 180 8.45 -12.41 -7.24
C TYR A 180 8.51 -10.91 -6.95
N ILE A 181 9.54 -10.42 -6.28
CA ILE A 181 9.63 -9.04 -5.81
C ILE A 181 10.32 -8.20 -6.91
N TRP A 182 9.51 -7.52 -7.73
CA TRP A 182 9.94 -6.72 -8.88
C TRP A 182 9.61 -5.23 -8.77
#